data_AF-A0A842WXU3-F1
#
_entry.id   AF-A0A842WXU3-F1
#
_cell.length_a   1.000
_cell.length_b   1.000
_cell.length_c   1.000
_cell.angle_alpha   90.00
_cell.angle_beta   90.00
_cell.angle_gamma   90.00
#
_symmetry.space_group_name_H-M   'P 1'
#
loop_
_entity.id
_entity.type
_entity.pdbx_description
1 polymer ?
#
loop_
_entity_poly.entity_id
_entity_poly.type
_entity_poly.pdbx_seq_one_letter_code
_entity_poly.pdbx_strand_id
1 'polypeptide(L)'
;MRLSLLCEQIIEPTSEMIDYFYYRTCEHIDRVIQNMKKVDDRTDYDHDVLISRGQSHDESKYQNEVELVPYIWLTEFYRCQNSGQDFEYPSGIESQVDAACLHHVQNNRHHPEFHDDINSMSDIDIIEMVCDWTAMSQELGQDGGSAKGWADKNIGSKWNFNNDRIDLIYYIIDVIDND
;
A
#
# COMPACT_ATOMS: atom_id res chain seq x y z
N MET A 1 -39.36 4.34 30.77
CA MET A 1 -38.27 3.41 30.42
C MET A 1 -37.23 4.22 29.66
N ARG A 2 -36.13 4.64 30.32
CA ARG A 2 -35.08 5.44 29.69
C ARG A 2 -34.29 4.51 28.76
N LEU A 3 -34.46 4.67 27.45
CA LEU A 3 -33.51 4.15 26.48
C LEU A 3 -32.23 4.97 26.66
N SER A 4 -31.29 4.40 27.41
CA SER A 4 -29.91 4.86 27.45
C SER A 4 -29.36 4.68 26.04
N LEU A 5 -29.28 5.76 25.27
CA LEU A 5 -28.39 5.85 24.12
C LEU A 5 -26.99 5.62 24.68
N LEU A 6 -26.48 4.39 24.51
CA LEU A 6 -25.07 4.11 24.62
C LEU A 6 -24.43 4.97 23.52
N CYS A 7 -23.92 6.14 23.90
CA CYS A 7 -22.97 6.85 23.08
C CYS A 7 -21.79 5.89 22.98
N GLU A 8 -21.64 5.20 21.85
CA GLU A 8 -20.42 4.46 21.56
C GLU A 8 -19.27 5.45 21.80
N GLN A 9 -18.43 5.15 22.80
CA GLN A 9 -17.24 5.94 23.01
C GLN A 9 -16.41 5.79 21.74
N ILE A 10 -16.22 6.88 21.02
CA ILE A 10 -15.27 6.92 19.91
C ILE A 10 -13.90 6.74 20.56
N ILE A 11 -13.30 5.57 20.33
CA ILE A 11 -11.97 5.25 20.84
C ILE A 11 -10.97 5.79 19.82
N GLU A 12 -10.34 6.90 20.17
CA GLU A 12 -9.35 7.58 19.35
C GLU A 12 -7.97 6.91 19.48
N PRO A 13 -7.17 6.88 18.40
CA PRO A 13 -5.77 6.47 18.48
C PRO A 13 -4.97 7.33 19.47
N THR A 14 -3.96 6.73 20.10
CA THR A 14 -3.04 7.49 20.95
C THR A 14 -2.06 8.32 20.11
N SER A 15 -1.44 9.34 20.70
CA SER A 15 -0.41 10.13 20.02
C SER A 15 0.76 9.28 19.54
N GLU A 16 1.15 8.23 20.28
CA GLU A 16 2.22 7.32 19.86
C GLU A 16 1.84 6.54 18.59
N MET A 17 0.60 6.07 18.50
CA MET A 17 0.10 5.38 17.30
C MET A 17 0.08 6.31 16.09
N ILE A 18 -0.36 7.54 16.30
CA ILE A 18 -0.40 8.58 15.25
C ILE A 18 1.02 8.87 14.76
N ASP A 19 1.95 9.15 15.67
CA ASP A 19 3.35 9.45 15.33
C ASP A 19 4.00 8.28 14.59
N TYR A 20 3.75 7.05 15.03
CA TYR A 20 4.28 5.86 14.36
C TYR A 20 3.67 5.63 12.98
N PHE A 21 2.36 5.87 12.81
CA PHE A 21 1.70 5.82 11.50
C PHE A 21 2.35 6.78 10.51
N TYR A 22 2.55 8.05 10.89
CA TYR A 22 3.19 9.02 10.02
C TYR A 22 4.64 8.64 9.71
N TYR A 23 5.41 8.22 10.72
CA TYR A 23 6.78 7.76 10.52
C TYR A 23 6.87 6.60 9.52
N ARG A 24 6.09 5.53 9.75
CA ARG A 24 6.10 4.32 8.91
C ARG A 24 5.60 4.60 7.50
N THR A 25 4.55 5.41 7.36
CA THR A 25 3.99 5.72 6.03
C THR A 25 4.95 6.60 5.22
N CYS A 26 5.64 7.56 5.85
CA CYS A 26 6.72 8.31 5.18
C CYS A 26 7.87 7.38 4.74
N GLU A 27 8.31 6.47 5.61
CA GLU A 27 9.34 5.48 5.29
C GLU A 27 8.95 4.55 4.13
N HIS A 28 7.68 4.16 4.03
CA HIS A 28 7.13 3.40 2.90
C HIS A 28 7.19 4.22 1.60
N ILE A 29 6.64 5.44 1.63
CA ILE A 29 6.64 6.34 0.47
C ILE A 29 8.07 6.63 0.00
N ASP A 30 9.01 6.82 0.92
CA ASP A 30 10.42 6.99 0.59
C ASP A 30 10.99 5.79 -0.17
N ARG A 31 10.68 4.55 0.25
CA ARG A 31 11.07 3.32 -0.47
C ARG A 31 10.45 3.27 -1.86
N VAL A 32 9.16 3.60 -2.00
CA VAL A 32 8.48 3.67 -3.31
C VAL A 32 9.20 4.67 -4.22
N ILE A 33 9.53 5.87 -3.72
CA ILE A 33 10.27 6.89 -4.46
C ILE A 33 11.65 6.39 -4.87
N GLN A 34 12.39 5.69 -3.99
CA GLN A 34 13.69 5.12 -4.37
C GLN A 34 13.56 4.04 -5.45
N ASN A 35 12.54 3.18 -5.37
CA ASN A 35 12.28 2.17 -6.40
C ASN A 35 11.91 2.83 -7.74
N MET A 36 11.10 3.89 -7.72
CA MET A 36 10.79 4.66 -8.94
C MET A 36 12.02 5.34 -9.53
N LYS A 37 12.95 5.85 -8.71
CA LYS A 37 14.22 6.39 -9.20
C LYS A 37 15.07 5.35 -9.91
N LYS A 38 15.10 4.11 -9.42
CA LYS A 38 15.79 3.02 -10.13
C LYS A 38 15.17 2.75 -11.50
N VAL A 39 13.84 2.82 -11.61
CA VAL A 39 13.14 2.68 -12.89
C VAL A 39 13.49 3.85 -13.81
N ASP A 40 13.40 5.08 -13.30
CA ASP A 40 13.75 6.31 -14.01
C ASP A 40 15.19 6.29 -14.57
N ASP A 41 16.17 5.90 -13.74
CA ASP A 41 17.58 5.85 -14.12
C ASP A 41 17.89 4.80 -15.22
N ARG A 42 16.98 3.84 -15.46
CA ARG A 42 17.26 2.61 -16.24
C ARG A 42 16.28 2.38 -17.39
N THR A 43 15.30 3.25 -17.55
CA THR A 43 14.26 3.12 -18.57
C THR A 43 14.00 4.46 -19.25
N ASP A 44 13.25 4.44 -20.35
CA ASP A 44 12.86 5.65 -21.09
C ASP A 44 11.47 6.17 -20.67
N TYR A 45 10.96 5.77 -19.50
CA TYR A 45 9.71 6.31 -18.96
C TYR A 45 9.89 7.78 -18.56
N ASP A 46 8.78 8.53 -18.58
CA ASP A 46 8.83 9.98 -18.34
C ASP A 46 9.21 10.29 -16.88
N HIS A 47 10.38 10.91 -16.70
CA HIS A 47 10.96 11.31 -15.42
C HIS A 47 9.99 12.12 -14.54
N ASP A 48 9.36 13.15 -15.12
CA ASP A 48 8.49 14.06 -14.37
C ASP A 48 7.23 13.32 -13.91
N VAL A 49 6.72 12.40 -14.74
CA VAL A 49 5.59 11.54 -14.37
C VAL A 49 5.96 10.59 -13.24
N LEU A 50 7.12 9.92 -13.30
CA LEU A 50 7.56 9.00 -12.25
C LEU A 50 7.75 9.71 -10.90
N ILE A 51 8.44 10.86 -10.90
CA ILE A 51 8.60 11.68 -9.69
C ILE A 51 7.24 12.09 -9.13
N SER A 52 6.35 12.62 -9.98
CA SER A 52 5.03 13.07 -9.54
C SER A 52 4.22 11.93 -8.94
N ARG A 53 4.26 10.72 -9.51
CA ARG A 53 3.52 9.56 -9.02
C ARG A 53 4.03 9.13 -7.66
N GLY A 54 5.35 9.01 -7.48
CA GLY A 54 5.95 8.65 -6.20
C GLY A 54 5.66 9.65 -5.09
N GLN A 55 5.66 10.95 -5.40
CA GLN A 55 5.33 12.00 -4.42
C GLN A 55 3.85 11.99 -3.99
N SER A 56 2.94 11.63 -4.91
CA SER A 56 1.51 11.51 -4.62
C SER A 56 1.09 10.12 -4.10
N HIS A 57 2.03 9.18 -4.00
CA HIS A 57 1.75 7.81 -3.60
C HIS A 57 1.12 7.79 -2.21
N ASP A 58 0.02 7.05 -2.06
CA ASP A 58 -0.72 6.89 -0.81
C ASP A 58 -1.24 8.17 -0.14
N GLU A 59 -1.33 9.29 -0.88
CA GLU A 59 -1.82 10.58 -0.35
C GLU A 59 -3.22 10.47 0.29
N SER A 60 -4.06 9.56 -0.22
CA SER A 60 -5.41 9.30 0.32
C SER A 60 -5.40 8.90 1.80
N LYS A 61 -4.33 8.25 2.27
CA LYS A 61 -4.19 7.82 3.68
C LYS A 61 -4.10 9.01 4.64
N TYR A 62 -3.72 10.20 4.16
CA TYR A 62 -3.62 11.42 4.98
C TYR A 62 -4.81 12.35 4.83
N GLN A 63 -5.37 12.44 3.61
CA GLN A 63 -6.38 13.44 3.28
C GLN A 63 -7.81 12.99 3.54
N ASN A 64 -8.03 11.69 3.67
CA ASN A 64 -9.35 11.12 3.82
C ASN A 64 -9.56 10.59 5.23
N GLU A 65 -10.51 11.17 5.97
CA GLU A 65 -10.89 10.67 7.31
C GLU A 65 -11.36 9.21 7.29
N VAL A 66 -11.88 8.73 6.15
CA VAL A 66 -12.25 7.32 5.95
C VAL A 66 -11.02 6.39 6.00
N GLU A 67 -9.86 6.87 5.57
CA GLU A 67 -8.62 6.07 5.58
C GLU A 67 -7.74 6.36 6.79
N LEU A 68 -7.56 7.63 7.16
CA LEU A 68 -6.56 8.05 8.13
C LEU A 68 -6.68 7.33 9.48
N VAL A 69 -7.84 7.42 10.14
CA VAL A 69 -8.02 6.81 11.47
C VAL A 69 -7.92 5.28 11.41
N PRO A 70 -8.59 4.58 10.47
CA PRO A 70 -8.43 3.13 10.37
C PRO A 70 -7.01 2.69 10.02
N TYR A 71 -6.28 3.39 9.16
CA TYR A 71 -4.88 3.04 8.85
C TYR A 71 -3.93 3.27 10.03
N ILE A 72 -4.20 4.23 10.92
CA ILE A 72 -3.47 4.36 12.19
C ILE A 72 -3.66 3.09 13.04
N TRP A 73 -4.90 2.61 13.18
CA TRP A 73 -5.19 1.37 13.91
C TRP A 73 -4.54 0.15 13.25
N LEU A 74 -4.63 0.02 11.92
CA LEU A 74 -4.03 -1.08 11.17
C LEU A 74 -2.51 -1.12 11.33
N THR A 75 -1.87 0.06 11.28
CA THR A 75 -0.43 0.17 11.46
C THR A 75 -0.02 -0.24 12.87
N GLU A 76 -0.79 0.16 13.88
CA GLU A 76 -0.55 -0.25 15.26
C GLU A 76 -0.71 -1.76 15.44
N PHE A 77 -1.76 -2.35 14.88
CA PHE A 77 -1.98 -3.80 14.91
C PHE A 77 -0.74 -4.54 14.40
N TYR A 78 -0.21 -4.16 13.23
CA TYR A 78 1.00 -4.79 12.70
C TYR A 78 2.26 -4.48 13.50
N ARG A 79 2.38 -3.27 14.10
CA ARG A 79 3.49 -2.93 15.00
C ARG A 79 3.53 -3.86 16.22
N CYS A 80 2.37 -4.10 16.83
CA CYS A 80 2.24 -5.03 17.96
C CYS A 80 2.54 -6.47 17.54
N GLN A 81 1.93 -6.95 16.45
CA GLN A 81 2.19 -8.30 15.93
C GLN A 81 3.68 -8.54 15.64
N ASN A 82 4.34 -7.60 14.97
CA ASN A 82 5.77 -7.70 14.63
C ASN A 82 6.69 -7.63 15.86
N SER A 83 6.22 -7.04 16.97
CA SER A 83 6.93 -7.02 18.25
C SER A 83 6.55 -8.15 19.20
N GLY A 84 5.69 -9.09 18.75
CA GLY A 84 5.22 -10.22 19.55
C GLY A 84 4.26 -9.81 20.67
N GLN A 85 3.60 -8.66 20.53
CA GLN A 85 2.59 -8.15 21.44
C GLN A 85 1.19 -8.49 20.92
N ASP A 86 0.35 -9.06 21.80
CA ASP A 86 -1.06 -9.24 21.50
C ASP A 86 -1.75 -7.87 21.42
N PHE A 87 -2.50 -7.67 20.35
CA PHE A 87 -3.30 -6.47 20.13
C PHE A 87 -4.64 -6.84 19.53
N GLU A 88 -5.71 -6.35 20.15
CA GLU A 88 -7.07 -6.49 19.65
C GLU A 88 -7.61 -5.11 19.33
N TYR A 89 -8.25 -4.99 18.17
CA TYR A 89 -8.95 -3.77 17.82
C TYR A 89 -10.05 -3.45 18.83
N PRO A 90 -10.26 -2.17 19.16
CA PRO A 90 -11.48 -1.77 19.82
C PRO A 90 -12.72 -2.16 19.00
N SER A 91 -13.85 -2.38 19.67
CA SER A 91 -15.10 -2.78 19.03
C SER A 91 -15.46 -1.87 17.85
N GLY A 92 -15.68 -2.46 16.68
CA GLY A 92 -16.06 -1.76 15.45
C GLY A 92 -14.91 -1.15 14.64
N ILE A 93 -13.67 -1.17 15.15
CA ILE A 93 -12.51 -0.67 14.40
C ILE A 93 -12.11 -1.63 13.28
N GLU A 94 -12.18 -2.95 13.49
CA GLU A 94 -11.86 -3.95 12.45
C GLU A 94 -12.68 -3.74 11.17
N SER A 95 -13.99 -3.54 11.29
CA SER A 95 -14.86 -3.25 10.14
C SER A 95 -14.53 -1.92 9.44
N GLN A 96 -14.02 -0.94 10.17
CA GLN A 96 -13.59 0.35 9.59
C GLN A 96 -12.26 0.19 8.85
N VAL A 97 -11.34 -0.62 9.40
CA VAL A 97 -10.09 -1.00 8.75
C VAL A 97 -10.37 -1.73 7.43
N ASP A 98 -11.27 -2.70 7.43
CA ASP A 98 -11.66 -3.42 6.20
C ASP A 98 -12.24 -2.46 5.15
N ALA A 99 -13.12 -1.55 5.57
CA ALA A 99 -13.73 -0.57 4.68
C ALA A 99 -12.70 0.44 4.13
N ALA A 100 -11.74 0.87 4.95
CA ALA A 100 -10.66 1.76 4.56
C ALA A 100 -9.71 1.08 3.56
N CYS A 101 -9.31 -0.18 3.82
CA CYS A 101 -8.51 -0.97 2.89
C CYS A 101 -9.21 -1.13 1.54
N LEU A 102 -10.52 -1.42 1.55
CA LEU A 102 -11.30 -1.52 0.32
C LEU A 102 -11.38 -0.17 -0.42
N HIS A 103 -11.66 0.92 0.31
CA HIS A 103 -11.68 2.27 -0.25
C HIS A 103 -10.33 2.60 -0.90
N HIS A 104 -9.23 2.30 -0.23
CA HIS A 104 -7.88 2.59 -0.71
C HIS A 104 -7.58 1.87 -2.03
N VAL A 105 -7.81 0.55 -2.11
CA VAL A 105 -7.51 -0.22 -3.33
C VAL A 105 -8.46 0.10 -4.50
N GLN A 106 -9.67 0.62 -4.21
CA GLN A 106 -10.64 1.01 -5.23
C GLN A 106 -10.50 2.45 -5.73
N ASN A 107 -9.76 3.31 -5.02
CA ASN A 107 -9.62 4.74 -5.38
C ASN A 107 -8.19 5.14 -5.78
N ASN A 108 -7.22 4.23 -5.68
CA ASN A 108 -5.83 4.50 -6.05
C ASN A 108 -5.41 3.67 -7.26
N ARG A 109 -4.99 4.36 -8.33
CA ARG A 109 -4.75 3.78 -9.67
C ARG A 109 -3.65 2.72 -9.74
N HIS A 110 -2.73 2.66 -8.78
CA HIS A 110 -1.70 1.62 -8.75
C HIS A 110 -2.23 0.27 -8.26
N HIS A 111 -3.42 0.22 -7.65
CA HIS A 111 -4.05 -1.05 -7.29
C HIS A 111 -4.87 -1.60 -8.46
N PRO A 112 -4.74 -2.90 -8.77
CA PRO A 112 -5.60 -3.59 -9.73
C PRO A 112 -7.10 -3.35 -9.54
N GLU A 113 -7.54 -3.30 -8.29
CA GLU A 113 -8.94 -3.19 -7.89
C GLU A 113 -9.58 -1.82 -8.21
N PHE A 114 -8.78 -0.81 -8.55
CA PHE A 114 -9.25 0.47 -9.08
C PHE A 114 -9.83 0.33 -10.50
N HIS A 115 -9.32 -0.63 -11.28
CA HIS A 115 -9.62 -0.73 -12.71
C HIS A 115 -10.74 -1.74 -12.97
N ASP A 116 -11.73 -1.34 -13.78
CA ASP A 116 -12.78 -2.26 -14.27
C ASP A 116 -12.18 -3.45 -15.04
N ASP A 117 -11.10 -3.18 -15.79
CA ASP A 117 -10.23 -4.18 -16.40
C ASP A 117 -8.78 -3.92 -15.99
N ILE A 118 -8.20 -4.86 -15.24
CA ILE A 118 -6.81 -4.81 -14.79
C ILE A 118 -5.80 -4.68 -15.95
N ASN A 119 -6.15 -5.14 -17.16
CA ASN A 119 -5.28 -5.01 -18.33
C ASN A 119 -5.26 -3.59 -18.92
N SER A 120 -6.20 -2.74 -18.49
CA SER A 120 -6.28 -1.33 -18.86
C SER A 120 -5.39 -0.41 -18.02
N MET A 121 -4.75 -0.95 -16.97
CA MET A 121 -3.71 -0.25 -16.22
C MET A 121 -2.68 0.35 -17.19
N SER A 122 -2.38 1.63 -17.02
CA SER A 122 -1.29 2.24 -17.78
C SER A 122 0.05 1.68 -17.32
N ASP A 123 1.08 1.77 -18.15
CA ASP A 123 2.42 1.30 -17.79
C ASP A 123 2.92 1.99 -16.50
N ILE A 124 2.60 3.27 -16.33
CA ILE A 124 2.89 4.05 -15.12
C ILE A 124 2.15 3.50 -13.89
N ASP A 125 0.91 3.02 -14.04
CA ASP A 125 0.17 2.39 -12.93
C ASP A 125 0.84 1.07 -12.53
N ILE A 126 1.30 0.28 -13.50
CA ILE A 126 2.02 -0.98 -13.25
C ILE A 126 3.39 -0.72 -12.60
N ILE A 127 4.12 0.31 -13.05
CA ILE A 127 5.40 0.69 -12.45
C ILE A 127 5.22 1.08 -10.98
N GLU A 128 4.24 1.92 -10.68
CA GLU A 128 3.95 2.30 -9.29
C GLU A 128 3.53 1.09 -8.45
N MET A 129 2.67 0.21 -8.98
CA MET A 129 2.26 -1.03 -8.32
C MET A 129 3.46 -1.91 -7.95
N VAL A 130 4.41 -2.09 -8.89
CA VAL A 130 5.62 -2.88 -8.63
C VAL A 130 6.53 -2.19 -7.62
N CYS A 131 6.66 -0.86 -7.68
CA CYS A 131 7.43 -0.09 -6.71
C CYS A 131 6.85 -0.19 -5.29
N ASP A 132 5.52 -0.16 -5.16
CA ASP A 132 4.78 -0.38 -3.90
C ASP A 132 5.01 -1.78 -3.33
N TRP A 133 4.82 -2.83 -4.16
CA TRP A 133 5.08 -4.20 -3.73
C TRP A 133 6.52 -4.42 -3.30
N THR A 134 7.47 -3.82 -4.03
CA THR A 134 8.90 -3.90 -3.69
C THR A 134 9.17 -3.17 -2.37
N ALA A 135 8.59 -1.99 -2.15
CA ALA A 135 8.73 -1.25 -0.89
C ALA A 135 8.22 -2.06 0.31
N MET A 136 7.08 -2.75 0.16
CA MET A 136 6.56 -3.66 1.18
C MET A 136 7.48 -4.86 1.43
N SER A 137 8.01 -5.50 0.39
CA SER A 137 9.00 -6.58 0.54
C SER A 137 10.26 -6.12 1.26
N GLN A 138 10.75 -4.91 0.95
CA GLN A 138 11.90 -4.28 1.60
C GLN A 138 11.63 -3.97 3.08
N GLU A 139 10.46 -3.43 3.40
CA GLU A 139 10.05 -3.17 4.79
C GLU A 139 9.99 -4.46 5.61
N LEU A 140 9.40 -5.52 5.06
CA LEU A 140 9.18 -6.78 5.77
C LEU A 140 10.38 -7.73 5.74
N GLY A 141 11.44 -7.40 5.00
CA GLY A 141 12.59 -8.27 4.79
C GLY A 141 12.23 -9.59 4.10
N GLN A 142 11.21 -9.58 3.23
CA GLN A 142 10.70 -10.74 2.52
C GLN A 142 11.33 -10.85 1.13
N ASP A 143 11.55 -12.08 0.67
CA ASP A 143 12.04 -12.38 -0.68
C ASP A 143 13.29 -11.56 -1.09
N GLY A 144 14.16 -11.27 -0.12
CA GLY A 144 15.37 -10.45 -0.35
C GLY A 144 15.11 -8.98 -0.68
N GLY A 145 13.89 -8.47 -0.41
CA GLY A 145 13.45 -7.13 -0.78
C GLY A 145 12.83 -7.05 -2.17
N SER A 146 12.66 -8.16 -2.87
CA SER A 146 12.07 -8.21 -4.22
C SER A 146 10.55 -8.39 -4.15
N ALA A 147 9.83 -7.76 -5.08
CA ALA A 147 8.40 -8.02 -5.30
C ALA A 147 8.13 -9.37 -5.99
N LYS A 148 9.16 -10.08 -6.47
CA LYS A 148 9.00 -11.29 -7.28
C LYS A 148 8.19 -12.38 -6.57
N GLY A 149 8.48 -12.67 -5.30
CA GLY A 149 7.75 -13.72 -4.57
C GLY A 149 6.27 -13.39 -4.40
N TRP A 150 5.96 -12.10 -4.20
CA TRP A 150 4.57 -11.62 -4.15
C TRP A 150 3.88 -11.72 -5.51
N ALA A 151 4.56 -11.33 -6.60
CA ALA A 151 4.06 -11.44 -7.96
C ALA A 151 3.78 -12.91 -8.36
N ASP A 152 4.75 -13.80 -8.13
CA ASP A 152 4.65 -15.24 -8.42
C ASP A 152 3.43 -15.88 -7.71
N LYS A 153 3.13 -15.42 -6.49
CA LYS A 153 2.02 -15.93 -5.69
C LYS A 153 0.65 -15.44 -6.17
N ASN A 154 0.55 -14.17 -6.58
CA ASN A 154 -0.74 -13.50 -6.80
C ASN A 154 -1.15 -13.41 -8.28
N ILE A 155 -0.19 -13.39 -9.22
CA ILE A 155 -0.50 -13.38 -10.65
C ILE A 155 -1.04 -14.76 -11.06
N GLY A 156 -2.19 -14.77 -11.74
CA GLY A 156 -2.92 -15.97 -12.14
C GLY A 156 -3.74 -16.64 -11.03
N SER A 157 -3.60 -16.20 -9.78
CA SER A 157 -4.40 -16.67 -8.65
C SER A 157 -5.41 -15.61 -8.20
N LYS A 158 -4.91 -14.41 -7.86
CA LYS A 158 -5.70 -13.24 -7.48
C LYS A 158 -5.94 -12.32 -8.68
N TRP A 159 -4.90 -12.07 -9.47
CA TRP A 159 -4.93 -11.10 -10.56
C TRP A 159 -4.61 -11.75 -11.91
N ASN A 160 -5.56 -11.68 -12.84
CA ASN A 160 -5.45 -12.28 -14.17
C ASN A 160 -4.99 -11.24 -15.20
N PHE A 161 -3.72 -10.85 -15.11
CA PHE A 161 -3.04 -10.04 -16.12
C PHE A 161 -2.85 -10.84 -17.42
N ASN A 162 -2.90 -10.16 -18.56
CA ASN A 162 -2.50 -10.70 -19.86
C ASN A 162 -0.95 -10.77 -19.95
N ASN A 163 -0.45 -11.45 -20.98
CA ASN A 163 1.00 -11.66 -21.13
C ASN A 163 1.77 -10.35 -21.23
N ASP A 164 1.28 -9.34 -21.95
CA ASP A 164 1.97 -8.05 -22.10
C ASP A 164 2.14 -7.35 -20.74
N ARG A 165 1.11 -7.42 -19.87
CA ARG A 165 1.18 -6.86 -18.52
C ARG A 165 2.08 -7.67 -17.60
N ILE A 166 2.06 -8.99 -17.71
CA ILE A 166 2.95 -9.89 -16.96
C ILE A 166 4.41 -9.60 -17.32
N ASP A 167 4.71 -9.49 -18.62
CA ASP A 167 6.05 -9.22 -19.12
C ASP A 167 6.55 -7.86 -18.59
N LEU A 168 5.71 -6.82 -18.60
CA LEU A 168 6.04 -5.53 -18.01
C LEU A 168 6.29 -5.63 -16.49
N ILE A 169 5.43 -6.31 -15.74
CA ILE A 169 5.59 -6.47 -14.28
C ILE A 169 6.96 -7.09 -13.96
N TYR A 170 7.30 -8.23 -14.59
CA TYR A 170 8.57 -8.89 -14.31
C TYR A 170 9.77 -8.11 -14.85
N TYR A 171 9.62 -7.39 -15.95
CA TYR A 171 10.66 -6.47 -16.44
C TYR A 171 10.96 -5.38 -15.41
N ILE A 172 9.94 -4.73 -14.83
CA ILE A 172 10.15 -3.67 -13.83
C ILE A 172 10.73 -4.24 -12.54
N ILE A 173 10.32 -5.44 -12.12
CA ILE A 173 10.95 -6.14 -10.98
C ILE A 173 12.45 -6.32 -11.24
N ASP A 174 12.82 -6.84 -12.42
CA ASP A 174 14.22 -7.06 -12.80
C ASP A 174 15.03 -5.74 -12.86
N VAL A 175 14.42 -4.66 -13.33
CA VAL A 175 15.02 -3.31 -13.34
C VAL A 175 15.33 -2.83 -11.91
N ILE A 176 14.45 -3.08 -10.95
CA ILE A 176 14.60 -2.63 -9.55
C ILE A 176 15.60 -3.50 -8.77
N ASP A 177 15.60 -4.81 -9.02
CA ASP A 177 16.37 -5.80 -8.27
C ASP A 177 17.87 -5.82 -8.64
N ASN A 178 18.21 -5.59 -9.92
CA ASN A 178 19.60 -5.67 -10.37
C ASN A 178 20.32 -4.32 -10.22
N ASP A 179 20.74 -3.99 -9.00
CA ASP A 179 21.69 -2.89 -8.72
C ASP A 179 23.14 -3.21 -9.10
#